data_AF-A0AAW5K731-F1
#
_entry.id   AF-A0AAW5K731-F1
#
_cell.length_a   1.000
_cell.length_b   1.000
_cell.length_c   1.000
_cell.angle_alpha   90.00
_cell.angle_beta   90.00
_cell.angle_gamma   90.00
#
_symmetry.space_group_name_H-M   'P 1'
#
loop_
_entity.id
_entity.type
_entity.pdbx_description
1 polymer ?
#
loop_
_entity_poly.entity_id
_entity_poly.type
_entity_poly.pdbx_seq_one_letter_code
_entity_poly.pdbx_strand_id
1 'polypeptide(L)'
;MKKIIMLAAITLLIFSAGDAWAARRYITERPLPTTASTDVREINVDAALDGDFSVTLDAPVMPGYSWNLYNSLPPGISPVSTSSAQRPAVSPDVTPTAAETRRYHASATGRNRIIFQYARPGDEAPLIYVICSLNVRLPNQ
;
A
#
# COMPACT_ATOMS: atom_id res chain seq x y z
N MET A 1 -40.53 53.94 -9.64
CA MET A 1 -39.38 53.56 -10.49
C MET A 1 -38.78 52.28 -9.96
N LYS A 2 -38.55 51.33 -10.87
CA LYS A 2 -38.21 49.92 -10.64
C LYS A 2 -36.68 49.78 -10.62
N LYS A 3 -36.10 49.18 -9.57
CA LYS A 3 -34.77 48.54 -9.66
C LYS A 3 -34.78 47.28 -8.78
N ILE A 4 -34.94 46.15 -9.46
CA ILE A 4 -34.72 44.80 -8.97
C ILE A 4 -33.19 44.61 -8.93
N ILE A 5 -32.64 44.17 -7.81
CA ILE A 5 -31.28 43.59 -7.77
C ILE A 5 -31.38 42.20 -7.16
N MET A 6 -30.68 41.32 -7.83
CA MET A 6 -30.81 39.88 -7.92
C MET A 6 -29.94 39.16 -6.87
N LEU A 7 -30.36 37.94 -6.55
CA LEU A 7 -29.78 36.83 -5.77
C LEU A 7 -28.27 36.81 -5.46
N ALA A 8 -27.92 36.25 -4.30
CA ALA A 8 -27.12 35.02 -4.22
C ALA A 8 -27.24 34.35 -2.83
N ALA A 9 -27.85 33.17 -2.79
CA ALA A 9 -27.77 32.26 -1.65
C ALA A 9 -26.37 31.61 -1.62
N ILE A 10 -25.63 31.80 -0.53
CA ILE A 10 -24.37 31.07 -0.30
C ILE A 10 -24.67 30.03 0.76
N THR A 11 -25.04 28.84 0.30
CA THR A 11 -25.09 27.64 1.11
C THR A 11 -23.63 27.29 1.47
N LEU A 12 -23.23 27.57 2.71
CA LEU A 12 -21.93 27.22 3.24
C LEU A 12 -21.87 25.69 3.42
N LEU A 13 -21.41 24.97 2.38
CA LEU A 13 -21.05 23.56 2.48
C LEU A 13 -19.78 23.46 3.32
N ILE A 14 -19.94 23.18 4.61
CA ILE A 14 -18.86 22.80 5.51
C ILE A 14 -18.49 21.36 5.14
N PHE A 15 -17.60 21.18 4.15
CA PHE A 15 -16.94 19.90 3.95
C PHE A 15 -15.95 19.68 5.10
N SER A 16 -16.08 18.56 5.78
CA SER A 16 -15.25 18.13 6.91
C SER A 16 -13.78 18.12 6.51
N ALA A 17 -13.01 19.11 6.98
CA ALA A 17 -11.55 19.12 6.90
C ALA A 17 -10.87 17.98 7.70
N GLY A 18 -11.64 17.06 8.30
CA GLY A 18 -11.15 15.92 9.08
C GLY A 18 -10.52 14.83 8.23
N ASP A 19 -11.09 14.53 7.06
CA ASP A 19 -10.64 13.40 6.23
C ASP A 19 -9.30 13.69 5.53
N ALA A 20 -9.08 14.96 5.15
CA ALA A 20 -7.83 15.41 4.54
C ALA A 20 -6.63 15.37 5.52
N TRP A 21 -6.89 15.55 6.82
CA TRP A 21 -5.84 15.46 7.85
C TRP A 21 -5.50 14.01 8.21
N ALA A 22 -6.46 13.09 8.12
CA ALA A 22 -6.21 11.66 8.28
C ALA A 22 -5.29 11.15 7.17
N ALA A 23 -5.56 11.49 5.90
CA ALA A 23 -4.71 11.06 4.77
C ALA A 23 -3.26 11.57 4.87
N ARG A 24 -3.03 12.75 5.45
CA ARG A 24 -1.68 13.35 5.55
C ARG A 24 -0.81 12.72 6.64
N ARG A 25 -1.40 12.13 7.70
CA ARG A 25 -0.62 11.54 8.80
C ARG A 25 0.01 10.20 8.45
N TYR A 26 -0.64 9.35 7.65
CA TYR A 26 -0.15 8.00 7.33
C TYR A 26 1.11 7.95 6.45
N ILE A 27 1.44 9.05 5.77
CA ILE A 27 2.71 9.16 5.05
C ILE A 27 3.92 9.20 6.02
N THR A 28 3.68 9.47 7.31
CA THR A 28 4.72 9.95 8.24
C THR A 28 5.02 9.05 9.45
N GLU A 29 4.48 7.85 9.56
CA GLU A 29 4.56 7.14 10.86
C GLU A 29 5.73 6.17 11.03
N ARG A 30 6.54 5.90 10.00
CA ARG A 30 7.83 5.22 10.21
C ARG A 30 8.87 5.72 9.21
N PRO A 31 10.06 6.17 9.66
CA PRO A 31 11.15 6.39 8.74
C PRO A 31 11.35 5.11 7.93
N LEU A 32 11.53 5.29 6.62
CA LEU A 32 12.05 4.24 5.76
C LEU A 32 13.23 3.60 6.50
N PRO A 33 13.26 2.28 6.66
CA PRO A 33 14.33 1.61 7.37
C PRO A 33 15.65 1.97 6.70
N THR A 34 16.42 2.82 7.36
CA THR A 34 17.71 3.27 6.88
C THR A 34 18.68 2.08 6.97
N THR A 35 18.96 1.49 5.80
CA THR A 35 20.26 0.88 5.42
C THR A 35 20.71 -0.46 6.01
N ALA A 36 19.83 -1.29 6.59
CA ALA A 36 20.23 -2.66 6.98
C ALA A 36 19.73 -3.79 6.04
N SER A 37 18.75 -3.53 5.16
CA SER A 37 18.27 -4.52 4.20
C SER A 37 19.20 -4.64 2.99
N THR A 38 19.45 -5.87 2.54
CA THR A 38 20.25 -6.16 1.36
C THR A 38 19.54 -5.84 0.04
N ASP A 39 18.21 -5.80 0.06
CA ASP A 39 17.38 -5.55 -1.12
C ASP A 39 16.21 -4.62 -0.76
N VAL A 40 15.99 -3.59 -1.58
CA VAL A 40 14.88 -2.64 -1.44
C VAL A 40 14.26 -2.45 -2.81
N ARG A 41 12.98 -2.79 -2.92
CA ARG A 41 12.21 -2.74 -4.16
C ARG A 41 11.08 -1.74 -4.02
N GLU A 42 10.82 -0.98 -5.08
CA GLU A 42 9.69 -0.06 -5.14
C GLU A 42 8.75 -0.46 -6.26
N ILE A 43 7.46 -0.50 -5.95
CA ILE A 43 6.38 -0.78 -6.90
C ILE A 43 5.34 0.33 -6.79
N ASN A 44 4.80 0.72 -7.94
CA ASN A 44 3.71 1.68 -8.02
C ASN A 44 2.42 0.93 -8.36
N VAL A 45 1.36 1.21 -7.62
CA VAL A 45 0.05 0.61 -7.84
C VAL A 45 -0.98 1.73 -7.92
N ASP A 46 -1.76 1.74 -9.00
CA ASP A 46 -2.96 2.56 -9.09
C ASP A 46 -4.17 1.66 -8.80
N ALA A 47 -5.10 2.16 -7.99
CA ALA A 47 -6.35 1.48 -7.67
C ALA A 47 -7.53 2.44 -7.81
N ALA A 48 -8.71 1.91 -8.12
CA ALA A 48 -9.95 2.67 -8.06
C ALA A 48 -10.51 2.68 -6.64
N LEU A 49 -11.18 3.77 -6.25
CA LEU A 49 -12.02 3.82 -5.06
C LEU A 49 -13.10 2.73 -5.16
N ASP A 50 -13.35 2.06 -4.03
CA ASP A 50 -14.20 0.89 -3.87
C ASP A 50 -13.79 -0.29 -4.79
N GLY A 51 -12.54 -0.26 -5.26
CA GLY A 51 -11.94 -1.28 -6.09
C GLY A 51 -10.98 -2.19 -5.32
N ASP A 52 -10.75 -3.37 -5.88
CA ASP A 52 -9.72 -4.27 -5.41
C ASP A 52 -8.41 -4.07 -6.17
N PHE A 53 -7.29 -4.24 -5.49
CA PHE A 53 -5.96 -4.27 -6.11
C PHE A 53 -5.10 -5.38 -5.51
N SER A 54 -4.07 -5.78 -6.24
CA SER A 54 -3.16 -6.85 -5.85
C SER A 54 -1.72 -6.36 -5.81
N VAL A 55 -0.97 -6.90 -4.86
CA VAL A 55 0.48 -6.75 -4.77
C VAL A 55 1.11 -8.14 -4.81
N THR A 56 2.05 -8.36 -5.73
CA THR A 56 2.83 -9.60 -5.82
C THR A 56 4.21 -9.38 -5.22
N LEU A 57 4.60 -10.27 -4.31
CA LEU A 57 5.84 -10.21 -3.55
C LEU A 57 6.69 -11.45 -3.85
N ASP A 58 7.78 -11.26 -4.59
CA ASP A 58 8.70 -12.34 -4.95
C ASP A 58 9.86 -12.45 -3.97
N ALA A 59 10.09 -13.63 -3.41
CA ALA A 59 11.23 -13.90 -2.53
C ALA A 59 11.85 -15.28 -2.80
N PRO A 60 13.14 -15.48 -2.52
CA PRO A 60 13.71 -16.82 -2.43
C PRO A 60 13.03 -17.61 -1.30
N VAL A 61 12.78 -18.90 -1.53
CA VAL A 61 12.21 -19.78 -0.48
C VAL A 61 13.32 -20.15 0.49
N MET A 62 13.29 -19.54 1.66
CA MET A 62 14.24 -19.82 2.75
C MET A 62 13.51 -20.25 4.02
N PRO A 63 14.03 -21.21 4.79
CA PRO A 63 13.40 -21.67 6.02
C PRO A 63 13.13 -20.51 6.99
N GLY A 64 11.93 -20.45 7.56
CA GLY A 64 11.58 -19.46 8.59
C GLY A 64 11.45 -18.01 8.12
N TYR A 65 11.69 -17.70 6.85
CA TYR A 65 11.45 -16.38 6.29
C TYR A 65 10.01 -16.25 5.76
N SER A 66 9.37 -15.11 6.04
CA SER A 66 8.04 -14.82 5.53
C SER A 66 7.84 -13.34 5.26
N TRP A 67 6.86 -13.03 4.40
CA TRP A 67 6.43 -11.66 4.17
C TRP A 67 5.56 -11.17 5.32
N ASN A 68 5.89 -10.01 5.87
CA ASN A 68 5.11 -9.35 6.91
C ASN A 68 4.95 -7.88 6.57
N LEU A 69 3.90 -7.26 7.08
CA LEU A 69 3.76 -5.81 7.00
C LEU A 69 4.79 -5.16 7.95
N TYR A 70 5.56 -4.20 7.43
CA TYR A 70 6.50 -3.40 8.23
C TYR A 70 5.81 -2.21 8.90
N ASN A 71 4.82 -1.63 8.23
CA ASN A 71 3.94 -0.60 8.77
C ASN A 71 2.52 -1.14 8.93
N SER A 72 1.65 -0.40 9.62
CA SER A 72 0.22 -0.67 9.58
C SER A 72 -0.33 -0.45 8.16
N LEU A 73 -1.42 -1.15 7.82
CA LEU A 73 -2.15 -0.84 6.60
C LEU A 73 -2.67 0.61 6.68
N PRO A 74 -2.60 1.38 5.58
CA PRO A 74 -3.22 2.69 5.50
C PRO A 74 -4.73 2.59 5.77
N PRO A 75 -5.36 3.64 6.32
CA PRO A 75 -6.79 3.65 6.56
C PRO A 75 -7.54 3.61 5.23
N GLY A 76 -8.66 2.91 5.23
CA GLY A 76 -9.40 2.64 3.99
C GLY A 76 -8.74 1.60 3.08
N ILE A 77 -7.67 0.93 3.51
CA ILE A 77 -7.16 -0.28 2.85
C ILE A 77 -7.43 -1.48 3.76
N SER A 78 -8.11 -2.49 3.23
CA SER A 78 -8.43 -3.72 3.97
C SER A 78 -7.95 -4.97 3.22
N PRO A 79 -7.45 -6.01 3.93
CA PRO A 79 -7.04 -7.25 3.29
C PRO A 79 -8.26 -8.02 2.79
N VAL A 80 -8.15 -8.58 1.59
CA VAL A 80 -9.18 -9.44 0.97
C VAL A 80 -8.72 -10.89 0.98
N SER A 81 -7.54 -11.16 0.43
CA SER A 81 -7.01 -12.52 0.37
C SER A 81 -5.49 -12.53 0.20
N THR A 82 -4.90 -13.70 0.46
CA THR A 82 -3.49 -13.96 0.20
C THR A 82 -3.37 -15.32 -0.46
N SER A 83 -2.56 -15.41 -1.51
CA SER A 83 -2.22 -16.66 -2.19
C SER A 83 -0.73 -16.72 -2.44
N SER A 84 -0.19 -17.94 -2.52
CA SER A 84 1.23 -18.17 -2.75
C SER A 84 1.42 -19.23 -3.82
N ALA A 85 2.35 -18.96 -4.73
CA ALA A 85 2.77 -19.91 -5.75
C ALA A 85 4.30 -20.03 -5.72
N GLN A 86 4.79 -21.26 -5.55
CA GLN A 86 6.22 -21.53 -5.62
C GLN A 86 6.61 -21.77 -7.08
N ARG A 87 7.70 -21.12 -7.52
CA ARG A 87 8.39 -21.45 -8.76
C ARG A 87 9.52 -22.43 -8.43
N PRO A 88 9.48 -23.67 -8.98
CA PRO A 88 10.55 -24.64 -8.77
C PRO A 88 11.90 -24.10 -9.26
N ALA A 89 12.97 -24.56 -8.61
CA ALA A 89 14.32 -24.32 -9.09
C ALA A 89 14.50 -24.98 -10.46
N VAL A 90 15.13 -24.28 -11.39
CA VAL A 90 15.46 -24.81 -12.74
C VAL A 90 16.77 -25.63 -12.73
N SER A 91 17.51 -25.61 -11.63
CA SER A 91 18.77 -26.32 -11.40
C SER A 91 19.02 -26.44 -9.89
N PRO A 92 19.70 -27.49 -9.38
CA PRO A 92 20.00 -27.66 -7.95
C PRO A 92 20.75 -26.48 -7.30
N ASP A 93 21.52 -25.71 -8.09
CA ASP A 93 22.30 -24.57 -7.58
C ASP A 93 21.48 -23.27 -7.48
N VAL A 94 20.23 -23.27 -7.96
CA VAL A 94 19.35 -22.09 -7.94
C VAL A 94 18.36 -22.24 -6.81
N THR A 95 18.36 -21.28 -5.88
CA THR A 95 17.35 -21.25 -4.82
C THR A 95 15.95 -21.05 -5.44
N PRO A 96 14.96 -21.91 -5.14
CA PRO A 96 13.60 -21.72 -5.64
C PRO A 96 13.02 -20.39 -5.15
N THR A 97 12.11 -19.81 -5.91
CA THR A 97 11.42 -18.56 -5.54
C THR A 97 9.95 -18.81 -5.27
N ALA A 98 9.34 -17.98 -4.44
CA ALA A 98 7.90 -17.95 -4.22
C ALA A 98 7.36 -16.56 -4.51
N ALA A 99 6.21 -16.53 -5.18
CA ALA A 99 5.42 -15.34 -5.42
C ALA A 99 4.22 -15.38 -4.47
N GLU A 100 4.13 -14.40 -3.56
CA GLU A 100 2.97 -14.21 -2.70
C GLU A 100 2.14 -13.04 -3.24
N THR A 101 0.89 -13.32 -3.63
CA THR A 101 -0.04 -12.29 -4.08
C THR A 101 -1.00 -11.94 -2.96
N ARG A 102 -1.01 -10.68 -2.56
CA ARG A 102 -1.93 -10.13 -1.56
C ARG A 102 -2.94 -9.22 -2.23
N ARG A 103 -4.22 -9.53 -2.06
CA ARG A 103 -5.33 -8.73 -2.57
C ARG A 103 -5.90 -7.87 -1.44
N TYR A 104 -6.21 -6.63 -1.79
CA TYR A 104 -6.75 -5.62 -0.88
C TYR A 104 -7.94 -4.93 -1.52
N HIS A 105 -8.79 -4.34 -0.67
CA HIS A 105 -9.89 -3.47 -1.06
C HIS A 105 -9.60 -2.04 -0.60
N ALA A 106 -9.83 -1.06 -1.48
CA ALA A 106 -9.59 0.35 -1.23
C ALA A 106 -10.90 1.14 -1.10
N SER A 107 -11.22 1.64 0.09
CA SER A 107 -12.44 2.40 0.40
C SER A 107 -12.18 3.90 0.64
N ALA A 108 -10.97 4.39 0.40
CA ALA A 108 -10.61 5.81 0.52
C ALA A 108 -9.62 6.23 -0.56
N THR A 109 -9.82 7.41 -1.14
CA THR A 109 -8.91 7.99 -2.13
C THR A 109 -7.64 8.53 -1.47
N GLY A 110 -6.57 8.65 -2.25
CA GLY A 110 -5.33 9.29 -1.83
C GLY A 110 -4.08 8.49 -2.14
N ARG A 111 -2.94 9.09 -1.79
CA ARG A 111 -1.62 8.48 -1.92
C ARG A 111 -1.25 7.82 -0.61
N ASN A 112 -0.96 6.53 -0.70
CA ASN A 112 -0.74 5.65 0.42
C ASN A 112 0.57 4.89 0.24
N ARG A 113 1.12 4.37 1.34
CA ARG A 113 2.33 3.55 1.31
C ARG A 113 2.12 2.28 2.13
N ILE A 114 2.33 1.14 1.49
CA ILE A 114 2.33 -0.18 2.15
C ILE A 114 3.74 -0.73 2.05
N ILE A 115 4.35 -1.07 3.18
CA ILE A 115 5.72 -1.58 3.22
C ILE A 115 5.67 -3.02 3.71
N PHE A 116 6.22 -3.92 2.89
CA PHE A 116 6.41 -5.31 3.25
C PHE A 116 7.87 -5.55 3.58
N GLN A 117 8.10 -6.44 4.55
CA GLN A 117 9.42 -6.93 4.90
C GLN A 117 9.45 -8.45 4.80
N TYR A 118 10.54 -8.97 4.22
CA TYR A 118 10.84 -10.39 4.19
C TYR A 118 11.93 -10.68 5.23
N ALA A 119 11.55 -11.31 6.33
CA ALA A 119 12.43 -11.57 7.47
C ALA A 119 12.08 -12.88 8.15
N ARG A 120 13.04 -13.40 8.90
CA ARG A 120 12.81 -14.41 9.93
C ARG A 120 12.71 -13.72 11.30
N PRO A 121 11.89 -14.21 12.23
CA PRO A 121 11.92 -13.75 13.61
C PRO A 121 13.34 -13.85 14.22
N GLY A 122 13.82 -12.74 14.77
CA GLY A 122 15.16 -12.66 15.36
C GLY A 122 16.25 -12.15 14.43
N ASP A 123 15.96 -11.93 13.13
CA ASP A 123 16.90 -11.23 12.25
C ASP A 123 17.09 -9.79 12.72
N GLU A 124 18.34 -9.30 12.70
CA GLU A 124 18.66 -7.90 13.01
C GLU A 124 18.06 -6.94 11.98
N ALA A 125 17.87 -7.42 10.74
CA ALA A 125 17.25 -6.68 9.65
C ALA A 125 16.58 -7.65 8.65
N PRO A 126 15.50 -7.22 7.96
CA PRO A 126 14.93 -8.02 6.89
C PRO A 126 15.88 -8.10 5.70
N LEU A 127 15.74 -9.17 4.92
CA LEU A 127 16.50 -9.35 3.69
C LEU A 127 15.98 -8.50 2.53
N ILE A 128 14.66 -8.30 2.49
CA ILE A 128 13.99 -7.57 1.42
C ILE A 128 12.95 -6.63 2.03
N TYR A 129 12.96 -5.37 1.59
CA TYR A 129 11.80 -4.49 1.69
C TYR A 129 11.12 -4.34 0.33
N VAL A 130 9.80 -4.38 0.32
CA VAL A 130 8.99 -3.95 -0.83
C VAL A 130 8.15 -2.75 -0.41
N ILE A 131 8.40 -1.62 -1.06
CA ILE A 131 7.66 -0.38 -0.89
C ILE A 131 6.61 -0.33 -1.99
N CYS A 132 5.34 -0.44 -1.61
CA CYS A 132 4.22 -0.20 -2.49
C CYS A 132 3.73 1.25 -2.33
N SER A 133 4.00 2.06 -3.36
CA SER A 133 3.46 3.41 -3.52
C SER A 133 2.09 3.30 -4.20
N LEU A 134 1.03 3.32 -3.39
CA LEU A 134 -0.35 3.13 -3.81
C LEU A 134 -1.04 4.46 -4.05
N ASN A 135 -1.73 4.60 -5.16
CA ASN A 135 -2.54 5.77 -5.47
C ASN A 135 -3.97 5.36 -5.80
N VAL A 136 -4.89 5.68 -4.89
CA VAL A 136 -6.32 5.37 -5.03
C VAL A 136 -7.04 6.58 -5.63
N ARG A 137 -7.66 6.40 -6.79
CA ARG A 137 -8.34 7.46 -7.56
C ARG A 137 -9.83 7.18 -7.66
N LEU A 138 -10.61 8.23 -7.92
CA LEU A 138 -12.01 8.06 -8.29
C LEU A 138 -12.13 7.24 -9.59
N PRO A 139 -13.17 6.41 -9.75
CA PRO A 139 -13.44 5.77 -11.03
C PRO A 139 -13.71 6.85 -12.08
N ASN A 140 -12.99 6.82 -13.20
CA ASN A 140 -13.14 7.72 -14.37
C ASN A 140 -12.50 9.12 -14.28
N GLN A 141 -11.30 9.24 -13.72
CA GLN A 141 -10.44 10.42 -13.93
C GLN A 141 -9.40 10.14 -15.02
#